data_AF-A0AB35Y3A6-F1
#
_entry.id   AF-A0AB35Y3A6-F1
#
_cell.length_a   1.000
_cell.length_b   1.000
_cell.length_c   1.000
_cell.angle_alpha   90.00
_cell.angle_beta   90.00
_cell.angle_gamma   90.00
#
_symmetry.space_group_name_H-M   'P 1'
#
loop_
_entity.id
_entity.type
_entity.pdbx_description
1 polymer ?
#
loop_
_entity_poly.entity_id
_entity_poly.type
_entity_poly.pdbx_seq_one_letter_code
_entity_poly.pdbx_strand_id
1 'polypeptide(L)'
;MKHLHRFARRAAAFVLAAVLCVCVLAPAASAAVTIGGADTTLIPAEEENCLAWLFGSSDTITMPYLNIKGQGLRRNVTLDLVDCLVGITYTELGSIGSYVSASAAQQAWKAQAVAIHSYLEYHKQYGSSSNALIYTPVDQIPSSAREAIRRAVEPVKNEVLTYNGSVCDAVWSASAGYNTQTGVYGTCSSRDAWGTDVPYLQSVKSPYEEQYHNKLRRVIGKDYTYKEYNDSRTGEPYVSADTTHKDLGGFVQYNTFVSNGRSYRYIGQFVSSRYCFDFGADESGTPCMTYYGFGHGVGMSQCGAVGYAQEKGMGYREILRHYYTGAGISASGSSGDGFFGWLHRLFHW
;
A
#
# COMPACT_ATOMS: atom_id res chain seq x y z
N MET A 1 -4.05 42.08 37.67
CA MET A 1 -2.83 41.23 37.86
C MET A 1 -2.84 39.88 37.13
N LYS A 2 -3.99 39.22 36.87
CA LYS A 2 -4.02 37.90 36.17
C LYS A 2 -3.68 37.94 34.67
N HIS A 3 -3.94 39.05 33.96
CA HIS A 3 -3.60 39.19 32.53
C HIS A 3 -2.10 39.42 32.29
N LEU A 4 -1.41 40.10 33.21
CA LEU A 4 0.02 40.39 33.10
C LEU A 4 0.88 39.12 33.27
N HIS A 5 0.47 38.20 34.16
CA HIS A 5 1.13 36.90 34.31
C HIS A 5 0.96 35.97 33.10
N ARG A 6 -0.18 36.03 32.41
CA ARG A 6 -0.42 35.23 31.19
C ARG A 6 0.40 35.74 30.00
N PHE A 7 0.60 37.05 29.92
CA PHE A 7 1.45 37.68 28.91
C PHE A 7 2.94 37.42 29.19
N ALA A 8 3.39 37.55 30.45
CA ALA A 8 4.76 37.26 30.85
C ALA A 8 5.14 35.77 30.64
N ARG A 9 4.22 34.83 30.89
CA ARG A 9 4.45 33.40 30.59
C ARG A 9 4.54 33.10 29.09
N ARG A 10 3.77 33.79 28.26
CA ARG A 10 3.82 33.65 26.80
C ARG A 10 5.09 34.28 26.20
N ALA A 11 5.54 35.40 26.75
CA ALA A 11 6.81 36.02 26.39
C ALA A 11 8.01 35.17 26.81
N ALA A 12 8.00 34.58 28.02
CA ALA A 12 9.07 33.69 28.48
C ALA A 12 9.16 32.40 27.67
N ALA A 13 8.02 31.83 27.24
CA ALA A 13 8.00 30.65 26.36
C ALA A 13 8.53 30.97 24.94
N PHE A 14 8.24 32.17 24.42
CA PHE A 14 8.79 32.64 23.14
C PHE A 14 10.31 32.84 23.19
N VAL A 15 10.82 33.40 24.30
CA VAL A 15 12.27 33.57 24.50
C VAL A 15 12.98 32.23 24.66
N LEU A 16 12.37 31.25 25.35
CA LEU A 16 12.95 29.90 25.47
C LEU A 16 13.00 29.16 24.13
N ALA A 17 11.96 29.29 23.31
CA ALA A 17 11.92 28.71 21.96
C ALA A 17 12.97 29.35 21.03
N ALA A 18 13.15 30.68 21.10
CA ALA A 18 14.17 31.38 20.35
C ALA A 18 15.61 30.99 20.77
N VAL A 19 15.85 30.78 22.07
CA VAL A 19 17.16 30.36 22.58
C VAL A 19 17.50 28.92 22.16
N LEU A 20 16.52 28.01 22.13
CA LEU A 20 16.70 26.64 21.63
C LEU A 20 17.02 26.59 20.13
N CYS A 21 16.46 27.49 19.32
CA CYS A 21 16.80 27.60 17.90
C CYS A 21 18.23 28.14 17.65
N VAL A 22 18.77 28.96 18.55
CA VAL A 22 20.12 29.53 18.41
C VAL A 22 21.21 28.55 18.86
N CYS A 23 20.94 27.62 19.78
CA CYS A 23 21.93 26.67 20.28
C CYS A 23 22.26 25.49 19.35
N VAL A 24 21.55 25.31 18.23
CA VAL A 24 21.80 24.20 17.26
C VAL A 24 22.82 24.59 16.18
N LEU A 25 23.28 25.84 16.15
CA LEU A 25 24.31 26.29 15.21
C LEU A 25 25.72 26.20 15.82
N ALA A 26 26.25 24.98 15.92
CA ALA A 26 27.69 24.76 16.08
C ALA A 26 28.11 23.52 15.25
N PRO A 27 28.90 23.68 14.19
CA PRO A 27 29.33 22.54 13.37
C PRO A 27 30.50 21.83 14.06
N ALA A 28 30.26 20.62 14.59
CA ALA A 28 31.33 19.71 14.94
C ALA A 28 31.75 18.92 13.69
N ALA A 29 32.89 19.30 13.13
CA ALA A 29 33.56 18.56 12.06
C ALA A 29 34.11 17.23 12.58
N SER A 30 33.81 16.12 11.90
CA SER A 30 34.67 14.93 11.90
C SER A 30 34.64 14.26 10.53
N ALA A 31 35.83 13.90 10.05
CA ALA A 31 36.14 13.56 8.67
C ALA A 31 35.43 12.32 8.14
N ALA A 32 34.98 12.41 6.89
CA ALA A 32 34.62 11.29 6.04
C ALA A 32 35.87 10.80 5.28
N VAL A 33 36.09 9.48 5.25
CA VAL A 33 36.86 8.83 4.18
C VAL A 33 35.87 8.34 3.14
N THR A 34 36.00 8.86 1.94
CA THR A 34 35.21 8.62 0.73
C THR A 34 35.60 7.30 0.05
N ILE A 35 34.61 6.55 -0.45
CA ILE A 35 34.69 5.88 -1.76
C ILE A 35 33.30 5.94 -2.41
N GLY A 36 33.23 6.60 -3.59
CA GLY A 36 32.09 6.55 -4.51
C GLY A 36 31.38 7.89 -4.70
N GLY A 37 31.86 8.69 -5.65
CA GLY A 37 31.48 10.09 -5.83
C GLY A 37 30.04 10.32 -6.31
N ALA A 38 29.36 11.22 -5.60
CA ALA A 38 28.32 12.08 -6.13
C ALA A 38 28.52 13.47 -5.49
N ASP A 39 28.49 14.49 -6.35
CA ASP A 39 28.69 15.90 -6.02
C ASP A 39 27.66 16.35 -4.98
N THR A 40 28.11 16.83 -3.82
CA THR A 40 27.27 17.23 -2.68
C THR A 40 27.46 18.71 -2.37
N THR A 41 27.09 19.57 -3.32
CA THR A 41 26.86 20.99 -3.04
C THR A 41 25.59 21.47 -3.73
N LEU A 42 24.44 21.09 -3.16
CA LEU A 42 23.21 21.87 -3.29
C LEU A 42 22.56 21.94 -1.91
N ILE A 43 22.77 23.08 -1.27
CA ILE A 43 22.05 23.52 -0.07
C ILE A 43 20.56 23.58 -0.45
N PRO A 44 19.65 22.86 0.23
CA PRO A 44 18.22 23.07 0.01
C PRO A 44 17.83 24.41 0.65
N ALA A 45 17.64 25.42 -0.20
CA ALA A 45 16.91 26.61 0.17
C ALA A 45 15.42 26.35 -0.11
N GLU A 46 14.72 25.81 0.87
CA GLU A 46 13.28 26.05 1.04
C GLU A 46 12.95 25.84 2.53
N GLU A 47 12.61 26.94 3.19
CA GLU A 47 12.09 26.96 4.55
C GLU A 47 10.78 26.16 4.59
N GLU A 48 10.85 24.88 4.94
CA GLU A 48 9.68 24.17 5.45
C GLU A 48 9.25 24.88 6.74
N ASN A 49 8.17 25.65 6.63
CA ASN A 49 7.53 26.33 7.74
C ASN A 49 7.34 25.35 8.90
N CYS A 50 8.07 25.58 9.98
CA CYS A 50 8.04 24.87 11.26
C CYS A 50 6.69 24.95 12.01
N LEU A 51 5.60 25.28 11.30
CA LEU A 51 4.21 25.28 11.76
C LEU A 51 3.34 24.26 11.00
N ALA A 52 3.74 23.81 9.81
CA ALA A 52 2.97 22.82 9.02
C ALA A 52 2.97 21.43 9.68
N TRP A 53 4.11 21.03 10.27
CA TRP A 53 4.20 19.83 11.11
C TRP A 53 3.43 19.93 12.44
N LEU A 54 3.08 21.15 12.87
CA LEU A 54 2.45 21.44 14.16
C LEU A 54 0.91 21.36 14.11
N PHE A 55 0.31 21.55 12.93
CA PHE A 55 -1.15 21.60 12.74
C PHE A 55 -1.71 20.58 11.74
N GLY A 56 -0.87 19.74 11.14
CA GLY A 56 -1.29 18.49 10.50
C GLY A 56 -2.47 18.61 9.52
N SER A 57 -2.28 19.28 8.38
CA SER A 57 -2.94 18.93 7.12
C SER A 57 -2.31 19.77 6.02
N SER A 58 -1.29 19.23 5.37
CA SER A 58 -1.04 19.67 4.01
C SER A 58 -2.19 19.08 3.18
N ASP A 59 -3.06 19.92 2.61
CA ASP A 59 -4.03 19.48 1.60
C ASP A 59 -3.33 18.91 0.35
N THR A 60 -2.00 18.93 0.32
CA THR A 60 -1.18 18.36 -0.74
C THR A 60 -0.27 17.24 -0.24
N ILE A 61 0.05 16.32 -1.14
CA ILE A 61 1.05 15.27 -0.96
C ILE A 61 2.15 15.42 -2.02
N THR A 62 3.40 15.37 -1.58
CA THR A 62 4.58 15.40 -2.45
C THR A 62 5.22 14.02 -2.50
N MET A 63 5.23 13.43 -3.69
CA MET A 63 5.85 12.13 -3.95
C MET A 63 7.17 12.32 -4.70
N PRO A 64 8.29 11.72 -4.23
CA PRO A 64 9.56 11.74 -4.95
C PRO A 64 9.45 11.19 -6.37
N TYR A 65 8.61 10.16 -6.56
CA TYR A 65 8.38 9.48 -7.83
C TYR A 65 6.93 9.00 -7.95
N LEU A 66 6.22 9.38 -9.01
CA LEU A 66 4.85 8.93 -9.27
C LEU A 66 4.61 8.73 -10.77
N ASN A 67 4.02 7.60 -11.16
CA ASN A 67 3.59 7.42 -12.55
C ASN A 67 2.30 8.19 -12.80
N ILE A 68 2.32 9.06 -13.79
CA ILE A 68 1.14 9.82 -14.23
C ILE A 68 0.67 9.23 -15.57
N LYS A 69 -0.61 8.87 -15.65
CA LYS A 69 -1.20 8.33 -16.88
C LYS A 69 -0.98 9.29 -18.05
N GLY A 70 -0.43 8.76 -19.14
CA GLY A 70 -0.08 9.53 -20.33
C GLY A 70 1.24 10.31 -20.26
N GLN A 71 1.90 10.39 -19.09
CA GLN A 71 3.20 11.07 -18.93
C GLN A 71 4.32 10.15 -18.42
N GLY A 72 3.99 8.93 -17.99
CA GLY A 72 4.95 7.99 -17.44
C GLY A 72 5.47 8.46 -16.07
N LEU A 73 6.69 8.06 -15.73
CA LEU A 73 7.26 8.33 -14.42
C LEU A 73 7.71 9.78 -14.28
N ARG A 74 7.23 10.46 -13.24
CA ARG A 74 7.60 11.85 -12.92
C ARG A 74 8.29 11.92 -11.56
N ARG A 75 9.16 12.92 -11.39
CA ARG A 75 9.90 13.19 -10.15
C ARG A 75 9.28 14.37 -9.41
N ASN A 76 9.34 14.36 -8.08
CA ASN A 76 8.91 15.46 -7.19
C ASN A 76 7.52 15.99 -7.56
N VAL A 77 6.54 15.09 -7.57
CA VAL A 77 5.16 15.40 -7.95
C VAL A 77 4.39 15.84 -6.71
N THR A 78 3.90 17.07 -6.72
CA THR A 78 3.00 17.61 -5.68
C THR A 78 1.58 17.65 -6.22
N LEU A 79 0.64 17.05 -5.50
CA LEU A 79 -0.79 16.99 -5.85
C LEU A 79 -1.64 17.39 -4.65
N ASP A 80 -2.84 17.90 -4.90
CA ASP A 80 -3.91 17.87 -3.88
C ASP A 80 -4.13 16.41 -3.44
N LEU A 81 -4.23 16.19 -2.13
CA LEU A 81 -4.31 14.86 -1.53
C LEU A 81 -5.58 14.13 -1.97
N VAL A 82 -6.73 14.82 -2.03
CA VAL A 82 -7.97 14.20 -2.48
C VAL A 82 -7.86 13.83 -3.94
N ASP A 83 -7.33 14.73 -4.77
CA ASP A 83 -7.16 14.47 -6.21
C ASP A 83 -6.24 13.28 -6.44
N CYS A 84 -5.11 13.22 -5.72
CA CYS A 84 -4.18 12.08 -5.75
C CYS A 84 -4.90 10.77 -5.43
N LEU A 85 -5.61 10.73 -4.29
CA LEU A 85 -6.32 9.54 -3.84
C LEU A 85 -7.47 9.15 -4.78
N VAL A 86 -8.23 10.12 -5.31
CA VAL A 86 -9.29 9.87 -6.31
C VAL A 86 -8.71 9.30 -7.59
N GLY A 87 -7.62 9.88 -8.09
CA GLY A 87 -7.00 9.46 -9.34
C GLY A 87 -6.39 8.07 -9.29
N ILE A 88 -5.74 7.71 -8.19
CA ILE A 88 -5.23 6.35 -7.97
C ILE A 88 -6.38 5.38 -7.73
N THR A 89 -7.36 5.73 -6.88
CA THR A 89 -8.54 4.87 -6.63
C THR A 89 -9.32 4.57 -7.91
N TYR A 90 -9.43 5.55 -8.82
CA TYR A 90 -10.05 5.33 -10.12
C TYR A 90 -9.26 4.34 -10.99
N THR A 91 -7.93 4.46 -11.04
CA THR A 91 -7.08 3.51 -11.76
C THR A 91 -7.24 2.09 -11.22
N GLU A 92 -7.28 1.95 -9.90
CA GLU A 92 -7.31 0.66 -9.20
C GLU A 92 -8.71 -0.01 -9.23
N LEU A 93 -9.75 0.76 -8.91
CA LEU A 93 -11.10 0.23 -8.64
C LEU A 93 -12.23 1.08 -9.25
N GLY A 94 -11.94 1.99 -10.19
CA GLY A 94 -12.92 2.95 -10.71
C GLY A 94 -14.13 2.33 -11.40
N SER A 95 -13.98 1.14 -11.98
CA SER A 95 -15.06 0.44 -12.70
C SER A 95 -16.04 -0.30 -11.79
N ILE A 96 -15.71 -0.50 -10.50
CA ILE A 96 -16.47 -1.43 -9.68
C ILE A 96 -17.92 -0.99 -9.44
N GLY A 97 -18.18 0.32 -9.43
CA GLY A 97 -19.52 0.88 -9.25
C GLY A 97 -20.54 0.42 -10.30
N SER A 98 -20.10 -0.12 -11.44
CA SER A 98 -20.97 -0.70 -12.47
C SER A 98 -21.42 -2.14 -12.17
N TYR A 99 -20.82 -2.81 -11.18
CA TYR A 99 -20.96 -4.24 -10.93
C TYR A 99 -21.56 -4.61 -9.57
N VAL A 100 -21.62 -3.64 -8.65
CA VAL A 100 -22.08 -3.79 -7.27
C VAL A 100 -22.99 -2.63 -6.86
N SER A 101 -23.63 -2.76 -5.70
CA SER A 101 -24.43 -1.68 -5.14
C SER A 101 -23.61 -0.42 -4.88
N ALA A 102 -24.27 0.75 -4.94
CA ALA A 102 -23.61 2.02 -4.68
C ALA A 102 -22.98 2.07 -3.26
N SER A 103 -23.63 1.49 -2.25
CA SER A 103 -23.09 1.40 -0.90
C SER A 103 -21.84 0.53 -0.83
N ALA A 104 -21.84 -0.64 -1.48
CA ALA A 104 -20.68 -1.51 -1.50
C ALA A 104 -19.49 -0.87 -2.23
N ALA A 105 -19.74 -0.22 -3.38
CA ALA A 105 -18.72 0.53 -4.10
C ALA A 105 -18.10 1.63 -3.23
N GLN A 106 -18.92 2.38 -2.47
CA GLN A 106 -18.42 3.40 -1.54
C GLN A 106 -17.51 2.82 -0.44
N GLN A 107 -17.83 1.65 0.12
CA GLN A 107 -16.98 1.03 1.14
C GLN A 107 -15.67 0.49 0.54
N ALA A 108 -15.71 -0.10 -0.65
CA ALA A 108 -14.51 -0.57 -1.35
C ALA A 108 -13.58 0.60 -1.72
N TRP A 109 -14.12 1.70 -2.26
CA TRP A 109 -13.32 2.90 -2.55
C TRP A 109 -12.74 3.55 -1.30
N LYS A 110 -13.46 3.57 -0.18
CA LYS A 110 -12.92 4.04 1.11
C LYS A 110 -11.75 3.17 1.58
N ALA A 111 -11.90 1.85 1.55
CA ALA A 111 -10.83 0.94 1.95
C ALA A 111 -9.59 1.13 1.06
N GLN A 112 -9.80 1.22 -0.25
CA GLN A 112 -8.73 1.47 -1.23
C GLN A 112 -8.04 2.82 -0.99
N ALA A 113 -8.80 3.89 -0.73
CA ALA A 113 -8.24 5.22 -0.49
C ALA A 113 -7.32 5.26 0.75
N VAL A 114 -7.76 4.63 1.85
CA VAL A 114 -6.95 4.53 3.08
C VAL A 114 -5.70 3.68 2.86
N ALA A 115 -5.81 2.56 2.13
CA ALA A 115 -4.65 1.73 1.79
C ALA A 115 -3.66 2.51 0.90
N ILE A 116 -4.14 3.23 -0.13
CA ILE A 116 -3.32 4.09 -0.97
C ILE A 116 -2.61 5.16 -0.12
N HIS A 117 -3.33 5.88 0.73
CA HIS A 117 -2.72 6.94 1.54
C HIS A 117 -1.62 6.38 2.45
N SER A 118 -1.91 5.27 3.13
CA SER A 118 -0.93 4.58 3.99
C SER A 118 0.31 4.15 3.21
N TYR A 119 0.13 3.57 2.02
CA TYR A 119 1.23 3.16 1.14
C TYR A 119 2.08 4.36 0.70
N LEU A 120 1.44 5.47 0.28
CA LEU A 120 2.16 6.67 -0.12
C LEU A 120 2.98 7.27 1.04
N GLU A 121 2.39 7.37 2.23
CA GLU A 121 3.10 7.88 3.42
C GLU A 121 4.22 6.95 3.89
N TYR A 122 4.02 5.64 3.81
CA TYR A 122 5.07 4.66 4.13
C TYR A 122 6.26 4.80 3.16
N HIS A 123 6.02 4.73 1.85
CA HIS A 123 7.09 4.75 0.85
C HIS A 123 7.82 6.10 0.77
N LYS A 124 7.12 7.21 1.03
CA LYS A 124 7.71 8.56 1.11
C LYS A 124 8.81 8.63 2.17
N GLN A 125 8.62 8.01 3.34
CA GLN A 125 9.60 8.04 4.45
C GLN A 125 10.95 7.40 4.07
N TYR A 126 10.93 6.41 3.19
CA TYR A 126 12.13 5.68 2.80
C TYR A 126 12.77 6.17 1.49
N GLY A 127 12.30 7.32 0.96
CA GLY A 127 12.71 7.80 -0.36
C GLY A 127 12.39 6.81 -1.48
N SER A 128 11.53 5.84 -1.19
CA SER A 128 11.21 4.72 -2.06
C SER A 128 10.07 5.09 -2.97
N SER A 129 10.12 4.60 -4.19
CA SER A 129 9.25 5.05 -5.25
C SER A 129 7.86 4.41 -5.16
N SER A 130 6.80 5.21 -5.22
CA SER A 130 5.44 4.74 -5.58
C SER A 130 5.32 4.40 -7.07
N ASN A 131 6.39 3.90 -7.69
CA ASN A 131 6.44 3.55 -9.12
C ASN A 131 5.41 2.49 -9.49
N ALA A 132 4.97 1.68 -8.52
CA ALA A 132 3.91 0.69 -8.75
C ALA A 132 2.54 1.33 -9.01
N LEU A 133 2.30 2.55 -8.54
CA LEU A 133 1.00 3.20 -8.63
C LEU A 133 0.93 4.14 -9.82
N ILE A 134 -0.19 4.09 -10.54
CA ILE A 134 -0.48 5.00 -11.65
C ILE A 134 -1.59 5.96 -11.22
N TYR A 135 -1.24 7.22 -11.09
CA TYR A 135 -2.19 8.31 -10.91
C TYR A 135 -2.83 8.68 -12.25
N THR A 136 -4.15 8.60 -12.33
CA THR A 136 -4.93 9.20 -13.44
C THR A 136 -5.31 10.63 -13.06
N PRO A 137 -4.85 11.66 -13.80
CA PRO A 137 -5.27 13.04 -13.57
C PRO A 137 -6.79 13.19 -13.51
N VAL A 138 -7.30 13.87 -12.49
CA VAL A 138 -8.74 13.92 -12.20
C VAL A 138 -9.58 14.56 -13.31
N ASP A 139 -8.99 15.41 -14.14
CA ASP A 139 -9.61 16.01 -15.33
C ASP A 139 -9.78 15.01 -16.50
N GLN A 140 -9.03 13.90 -16.49
CA GLN A 140 -9.15 12.80 -17.46
C GLN A 140 -10.18 11.74 -17.02
N ILE A 141 -10.75 11.85 -15.82
CA ILE A 141 -11.73 10.91 -15.29
C ILE A 141 -13.14 11.38 -15.67
N PRO A 142 -14.04 10.50 -16.17
CA PRO A 142 -15.43 10.85 -16.39
C PRO A 142 -16.04 11.50 -15.14
N SER A 143 -16.70 12.66 -15.30
CA SER A 143 -17.16 13.49 -14.17
C SER A 143 -18.02 12.69 -13.18
N SER A 144 -18.94 11.86 -13.66
CA SER A 144 -19.78 11.01 -12.81
C SER A 144 -18.98 10.04 -11.93
N ALA A 145 -17.96 9.39 -12.49
CA ALA A 145 -17.08 8.49 -11.76
C ALA A 145 -16.20 9.26 -10.76
N ARG A 146 -15.65 10.40 -11.19
CA ARG A 146 -14.84 11.27 -10.33
C ARG A 146 -15.62 11.75 -9.11
N GLU A 147 -16.83 12.26 -9.29
CA GLU A 147 -17.65 12.73 -8.17
C GLU A 147 -18.08 11.57 -7.25
N ALA A 148 -18.36 10.38 -7.81
CA ALA A 148 -18.70 9.21 -7.01
C ALA A 148 -17.54 8.73 -6.13
N ILE A 149 -16.33 8.69 -6.69
CA ILE A 149 -15.13 8.29 -5.95
C ILE A 149 -14.73 9.38 -4.95
N ARG A 150 -14.80 10.68 -5.32
CA ARG A 150 -14.52 11.78 -4.41
C ARG A 150 -15.39 11.74 -3.16
N ARG A 151 -16.69 11.42 -3.29
CA ARG A 151 -17.58 11.23 -2.13
C ARG A 151 -17.12 10.13 -1.17
N ALA A 152 -16.44 9.10 -1.68
CA ALA A 152 -15.86 8.05 -0.86
C ALA A 152 -14.54 8.52 -0.21
N VAL A 153 -13.69 9.21 -0.97
CA VAL A 153 -12.33 9.61 -0.58
C VAL A 153 -12.33 10.75 0.45
N GLU A 154 -13.07 11.84 0.21
CA GLU A 154 -12.99 13.07 1.03
C GLU A 154 -13.12 12.80 2.55
N PRO A 155 -14.08 11.98 3.04
CA PRO A 155 -14.23 11.74 4.47
C PRO A 155 -13.11 10.91 5.10
N VAL A 156 -12.32 10.19 4.30
CA VAL A 156 -11.25 9.30 4.76
C VAL A 156 -9.87 9.75 4.28
N LYS A 157 -9.77 10.93 3.66
CA LYS A 157 -8.54 11.40 3.00
C LYS A 157 -7.34 11.54 3.94
N ASN A 158 -7.61 11.72 5.23
CA ASN A 158 -6.59 11.85 6.26
C ASN A 158 -6.45 10.55 7.07
N GLU A 159 -7.05 9.43 6.68
CA GLU A 159 -6.95 8.17 7.43
C GLU A 159 -5.83 7.29 6.87
N VAL A 160 -5.00 6.76 7.77
CA VAL A 160 -3.94 5.81 7.47
C VAL A 160 -4.01 4.60 8.40
N LEU A 161 -3.51 3.46 7.92
CA LEU A 161 -3.29 2.25 8.69
C LEU A 161 -2.02 2.41 9.51
N THR A 162 -2.09 2.06 10.79
CA THR A 162 -0.95 2.12 11.69
C THR A 162 -0.80 0.83 12.49
N TYR A 163 0.44 0.45 12.77
CA TYR A 163 0.78 -0.66 13.65
C TYR A 163 1.89 -0.20 14.59
N ASN A 164 1.68 -0.33 15.90
CA ASN A 164 2.59 0.18 16.93
C ASN A 164 3.00 1.66 16.74
N GLY A 165 2.07 2.51 16.30
CA GLY A 165 2.28 3.95 16.11
C GLY A 165 3.00 4.33 14.81
N SER A 166 3.44 3.37 14.01
CA SER A 166 4.03 3.61 12.68
C SER A 166 3.01 3.33 11.57
N VAL A 167 3.11 4.06 10.46
CA VAL A 167 2.26 3.82 9.28
C VAL A 167 2.60 2.44 8.70
N CYS A 168 1.57 1.66 8.36
CA CYS A 168 1.74 0.36 7.72
C CYS A 168 2.11 0.52 6.24
N ASP A 169 2.98 -0.37 5.76
CA ASP A 169 3.07 -0.69 4.35
C ASP A 169 1.79 -1.42 3.88
N ALA A 170 0.78 -0.63 3.50
CA ALA A 170 -0.55 -1.13 3.19
C ALA A 170 -0.65 -1.61 1.73
N VAL A 171 0.03 -2.71 1.41
CA VAL A 171 0.00 -3.32 0.07
C VAL A 171 -1.33 -4.00 -0.26
N TRP A 172 -1.66 -4.05 -1.54
CA TRP A 172 -2.87 -4.72 -2.05
C TRP A 172 -2.64 -5.42 -3.38
N SER A 173 -3.53 -6.34 -3.73
CA SER A 173 -3.52 -7.08 -4.98
C SER A 173 -4.92 -7.13 -5.59
N ALA A 174 -5.00 -7.41 -6.90
CA ALA A 174 -6.29 -7.45 -7.60
C ALA A 174 -7.20 -8.55 -7.04
N SER A 175 -6.65 -9.74 -6.80
CA SER A 175 -7.40 -10.87 -6.21
C SER A 175 -6.48 -11.82 -5.46
N ALA A 176 -7.05 -12.51 -4.48
CA ALA A 176 -6.38 -13.54 -3.72
C ALA A 176 -6.43 -14.92 -4.42
N GLY A 177 -5.56 -15.83 -3.97
CA GLY A 177 -5.39 -17.15 -4.55
C GLY A 177 -6.47 -18.13 -4.10
N TYR A 178 -6.55 -19.26 -4.79
CA TYR A 178 -7.40 -20.39 -4.43
C TYR A 178 -6.51 -21.60 -4.10
N ASN A 179 -6.47 -21.96 -2.82
CA ASN A 179 -5.78 -23.15 -2.36
C ASN A 179 -6.63 -24.38 -2.70
N THR A 180 -6.28 -25.06 -3.78
CA THR A 180 -6.93 -26.28 -4.27
C THR A 180 -6.87 -27.47 -3.30
N GLN A 181 -5.91 -27.50 -2.37
CA GLN A 181 -5.81 -28.56 -1.38
C GLN A 181 -6.81 -28.39 -0.23
N THR A 182 -7.16 -27.14 0.10
CA THR A 182 -8.06 -26.83 1.22
C THR A 182 -9.42 -26.30 0.78
N GLY A 183 -9.57 -25.94 -0.50
CA GLY A 183 -10.77 -25.28 -1.03
C GLY A 183 -10.94 -23.85 -0.53
N VAL A 184 -9.88 -23.22 -0.02
CA VAL A 184 -9.93 -21.89 0.60
C VAL A 184 -9.38 -20.84 -0.34
N TYR A 185 -10.11 -19.76 -0.50
CA TYR A 185 -9.58 -18.52 -1.06
C TYR A 185 -8.92 -17.70 0.05
N GLY A 186 -7.73 -17.17 -0.20
CA GLY A 186 -7.01 -16.41 0.82
C GLY A 186 -5.78 -15.70 0.29
N THR A 187 -5.33 -14.72 1.06
CA THR A 187 -4.07 -13.96 0.85
C THR A 187 -2.88 -14.77 1.35
N CYS A 188 -1.66 -14.43 0.96
CA CYS A 188 -0.44 -15.00 1.53
C CYS A 188 0.19 -14.06 2.56
N SER A 189 1.01 -14.61 3.44
CA SER A 189 1.77 -13.80 4.40
C SER A 189 2.94 -13.08 3.72
N SER A 190 3.37 -11.95 4.29
CA SER A 190 4.60 -11.24 3.89
C SER A 190 5.85 -12.13 4.02
N ARG A 191 5.89 -13.00 5.03
CA ARG A 191 6.98 -13.96 5.23
C ARG A 191 7.07 -14.95 4.07
N ASP A 192 5.94 -15.45 3.63
CA ASP A 192 5.88 -16.38 2.51
C ASP A 192 6.24 -15.66 1.20
N ALA A 193 5.61 -14.52 0.93
CA ALA A 193 5.82 -13.77 -0.32
C ALA A 193 7.24 -13.19 -0.45
N TRP A 194 7.80 -12.64 0.64
CA TRP A 194 9.00 -11.81 0.60
C TRP A 194 10.11 -12.23 1.58
N GLY A 195 9.89 -13.28 2.37
CA GLY A 195 10.87 -13.80 3.33
C GLY A 195 10.94 -13.04 4.66
N THR A 196 10.27 -11.90 4.78
CA THR A 196 10.25 -11.06 5.98
C THR A 196 8.88 -11.11 6.62
N ASP A 197 8.81 -11.46 7.91
CA ASP A 197 7.56 -11.44 8.66
C ASP A 197 7.19 -10.01 9.04
N VAL A 198 6.02 -9.56 8.57
CA VAL A 198 5.42 -8.28 8.90
C VAL A 198 4.11 -8.56 9.66
N PRO A 199 3.99 -8.17 10.95
CA PRO A 199 2.90 -8.62 11.83
C PRO A 199 1.48 -8.31 11.33
N TYR A 200 1.31 -7.22 10.56
CA TYR A 200 0.03 -6.83 9.98
C TYR A 200 -0.22 -7.35 8.56
N LEU A 201 0.74 -8.06 7.95
CA LEU A 201 0.61 -8.67 6.62
C LEU A 201 0.67 -10.19 6.74
N GLN A 202 -0.41 -10.74 7.28
CA GLN A 202 -0.59 -12.17 7.52
C GLN A 202 -1.61 -12.75 6.53
N SER A 203 -1.54 -14.06 6.31
CA SER A 203 -2.50 -14.77 5.46
C SER A 203 -3.89 -14.76 6.11
N VAL A 204 -4.90 -14.33 5.36
CA VAL A 204 -6.30 -14.30 5.79
C VAL A 204 -7.23 -14.87 4.73
N LYS A 205 -8.37 -15.43 5.18
CA LYS A 205 -9.41 -15.92 4.26
C LYS A 205 -10.02 -14.77 3.48
N SER A 206 -10.31 -15.00 2.22
CA SER A 206 -11.01 -14.05 1.37
C SER A 206 -11.92 -14.81 0.41
N PRO A 207 -13.16 -15.15 0.79
CA PRO A 207 -13.98 -16.10 0.03
C PRO A 207 -14.57 -15.52 -1.26
N TYR A 208 -14.47 -14.21 -1.51
CA TYR A 208 -15.16 -13.50 -2.57
C TYR A 208 -14.22 -13.07 -3.70
N GLU A 209 -13.43 -14.01 -4.22
CA GLU A 209 -12.38 -13.70 -5.19
C GLU A 209 -12.85 -13.88 -6.64
N GLU A 210 -12.99 -15.13 -7.07
CA GLU A 210 -13.18 -15.48 -8.49
C GLU A 210 -14.40 -14.77 -9.10
N GLN A 211 -15.53 -14.72 -8.37
CA GLN A 211 -16.75 -14.08 -8.87
C GLN A 211 -16.55 -12.58 -9.17
N TYR A 212 -15.79 -11.87 -8.34
CA TYR A 212 -15.54 -10.43 -8.52
C TYR A 212 -14.39 -10.18 -9.50
N HIS A 213 -13.39 -11.06 -9.50
CA HIS A 213 -12.36 -11.07 -10.53
C HIS A 213 -12.99 -11.20 -11.92
N ASN A 214 -13.93 -12.12 -12.10
CA ASN A 214 -14.60 -12.33 -13.39
C ASN A 214 -15.40 -11.10 -13.84
N LYS A 215 -16.00 -10.33 -12.92
CA LYS A 215 -16.63 -9.04 -13.24
C LYS A 215 -15.60 -7.99 -13.67
N LEU A 216 -14.43 -7.98 -13.02
CA LEU A 216 -13.34 -7.05 -13.29
C LEU A 216 -12.34 -7.53 -14.35
N ARG A 217 -12.54 -8.71 -14.95
CA ARG A 217 -11.59 -9.39 -15.85
C ARG A 217 -11.05 -8.48 -16.96
N ARG A 218 -11.90 -7.63 -17.54
CA ARG A 218 -11.49 -6.71 -18.61
C ARG A 218 -10.55 -5.60 -18.12
N VAL A 219 -10.69 -5.20 -16.87
CA VAL A 219 -9.85 -4.18 -16.23
C VAL A 219 -8.56 -4.80 -15.70
N ILE A 220 -8.66 -5.98 -15.08
CA ILE A 220 -7.50 -6.76 -14.61
C ILE A 220 -6.65 -7.25 -15.81
N GLY A 221 -7.28 -7.51 -16.96
CA GLY A 221 -6.60 -7.93 -18.19
C GLY A 221 -6.17 -9.39 -18.20
N LYS A 222 -6.56 -10.18 -17.18
CA LYS A 222 -6.24 -11.60 -17.04
C LYS A 222 -7.44 -12.36 -16.49
N ASP A 223 -7.46 -13.66 -16.76
CA ASP A 223 -8.39 -14.60 -16.15
C ASP A 223 -7.98 -14.92 -14.72
N TYR A 224 -8.98 -15.27 -13.88
CA TYR A 224 -8.73 -15.69 -12.50
C TYR A 224 -7.89 -16.97 -12.48
N THR A 225 -8.31 -17.97 -13.27
CA THR A 225 -7.56 -19.19 -13.50
C THR A 225 -6.78 -19.05 -14.80
N TYR A 226 -5.46 -19.11 -14.73
CA TYR A 226 -4.58 -18.92 -15.89
C TYR A 226 -3.61 -20.09 -16.03
N LYS A 227 -3.63 -20.75 -17.19
CA LYS A 227 -2.67 -21.80 -17.53
C LYS A 227 -1.48 -21.21 -18.29
N GLU A 228 -0.28 -21.57 -17.86
CA GLU A 228 0.99 -21.19 -18.49
C GLU A 228 1.82 -22.45 -18.72
N TYR A 229 2.32 -22.62 -19.93
CA TYR A 229 3.11 -23.80 -20.33
C TYR A 229 4.61 -23.54 -20.24
N ASN A 230 5.01 -22.30 -20.45
CA ASN A 230 6.40 -21.89 -20.52
C ASN A 230 6.67 -20.78 -19.49
N ASP A 231 7.83 -20.83 -18.87
CA ASP A 231 8.31 -19.80 -17.97
C ASP A 231 8.37 -18.45 -18.70
N SER A 232 7.57 -17.47 -18.25
CA SER A 232 7.48 -16.16 -18.89
C SER A 232 8.77 -15.34 -18.83
N ARG A 233 9.76 -15.71 -18.01
CA ARG A 233 11.08 -15.08 -17.99
C ARG A 233 12.05 -15.74 -18.97
N THR A 234 12.01 -17.06 -19.16
CA THR A 234 12.99 -17.79 -19.99
C THR A 234 12.45 -18.28 -21.33
N GLY A 235 11.14 -18.43 -21.50
CA GLY A 235 10.50 -19.01 -22.68
C GLY A 235 10.50 -20.55 -22.72
N GLU A 236 11.28 -21.18 -21.85
CA GLU A 236 11.39 -22.64 -21.70
C GLU A 236 10.15 -23.28 -21.06
N PRO A 237 9.82 -24.54 -21.43
CA PRO A 237 8.68 -25.25 -20.85
C PRO A 237 8.90 -25.59 -19.36
N TYR A 238 7.80 -25.65 -18.62
CA TYR A 238 7.84 -26.15 -17.24
C TYR A 238 8.15 -27.66 -17.21
N VAL A 239 8.98 -28.07 -16.25
CA VAL A 239 9.44 -29.46 -16.12
C VAL A 239 8.85 -30.12 -14.88
N SER A 240 9.01 -29.50 -13.71
CA SER A 240 8.48 -30.01 -12.46
C SER A 240 8.35 -28.91 -11.41
N ALA A 241 7.28 -28.92 -10.62
CA ALA A 241 7.22 -28.16 -9.39
C ALA A 241 6.54 -28.97 -8.29
N ASP A 242 7.11 -28.90 -7.10
CA ASP A 242 6.44 -29.36 -5.89
C ASP A 242 5.44 -28.31 -5.43
N THR A 243 4.16 -28.68 -5.45
CA THR A 243 3.05 -27.85 -5.00
C THR A 243 2.33 -28.49 -3.83
N THR A 244 2.97 -29.45 -3.14
CA THR A 244 2.38 -30.22 -2.04
C THR A 244 2.25 -29.40 -0.75
N HIS A 245 3.09 -28.39 -0.55
CA HIS A 245 3.08 -27.56 0.66
C HIS A 245 2.57 -26.16 0.34
N LYS A 246 1.31 -25.89 0.71
CA LYS A 246 0.65 -24.61 0.51
C LYS A 246 0.21 -23.96 1.82
N ASP A 247 0.39 -22.64 1.93
CA ASP A 247 -0.21 -21.84 3.00
C ASP A 247 -1.73 -21.69 2.78
N LEU A 248 -2.41 -20.94 3.65
CA LEU A 248 -3.86 -20.72 3.54
C LEU A 248 -4.28 -20.05 2.23
N GLY A 249 -3.48 -19.12 1.69
CA GLY A 249 -3.73 -18.45 0.41
C GLY A 249 -3.29 -19.25 -0.82
N GLY A 250 -2.76 -20.45 -0.61
CA GLY A 250 -2.26 -21.30 -1.68
C GLY A 250 -0.83 -20.97 -2.12
N PHE A 251 -0.11 -20.15 -1.34
CA PHE A 251 1.31 -19.89 -1.53
C PHE A 251 2.09 -21.19 -1.39
N VAL A 252 2.87 -21.52 -2.40
CA VAL A 252 3.72 -22.71 -2.41
C VAL A 252 5.08 -22.36 -1.78
N GLN A 253 5.42 -22.97 -0.64
CA GLN A 253 6.75 -22.80 -0.03
C GLN A 253 7.80 -23.56 -0.84
N TYR A 254 8.69 -22.81 -1.51
CA TYR A 254 9.62 -23.31 -2.51
C TYR A 254 10.85 -23.99 -1.92
N ASN A 255 10.97 -25.31 -2.11
CA ASN A 255 12.28 -25.97 -2.15
C ASN A 255 12.51 -26.81 -3.42
N THR A 256 11.60 -26.76 -4.40
CA THR A 256 11.52 -27.82 -5.44
C THR A 256 10.84 -27.38 -6.75
N PHE A 257 10.75 -26.07 -7.04
CA PHE A 257 10.37 -25.62 -8.38
C PHE A 257 11.58 -25.71 -9.31
N VAL A 258 11.48 -26.51 -10.37
CA VAL A 258 12.54 -26.66 -11.39
C VAL A 258 11.98 -26.27 -12.76
N SER A 259 12.55 -25.21 -13.31
CA SER A 259 12.37 -24.79 -14.70
C SER A 259 13.75 -24.60 -15.32
N ASN A 260 13.91 -24.95 -16.60
CA ASN A 260 15.16 -24.75 -17.33
C ASN A 260 16.42 -25.33 -16.59
N GLY A 261 16.26 -26.50 -15.95
CA GLY A 261 17.35 -27.14 -15.19
C GLY A 261 17.82 -26.39 -13.93
N ARG A 262 17.10 -25.34 -13.49
CA ARG A 262 17.42 -24.55 -12.30
C ARG A 262 16.34 -24.65 -11.24
N SER A 263 16.75 -24.78 -9.98
CA SER A 263 15.87 -24.70 -8.83
C SER A 263 15.61 -23.24 -8.45
N TYR A 264 14.35 -22.87 -8.30
CA TYR A 264 13.94 -21.54 -7.84
C TYR A 264 13.47 -21.60 -6.39
N ARG A 265 13.83 -20.56 -5.63
CA ARG A 265 13.60 -20.49 -4.17
C ARG A 265 12.50 -19.50 -3.79
N TYR A 266 12.15 -18.55 -4.65
CA TYR A 266 11.10 -17.56 -4.37
C TYR A 266 10.37 -17.14 -5.63
N ILE A 267 9.09 -16.77 -5.48
CA ILE A 267 8.29 -16.35 -6.63
C ILE A 267 8.72 -15.01 -7.25
N GLY A 268 9.45 -14.17 -6.51
CA GLY A 268 10.04 -12.93 -7.06
C GLY A 268 11.02 -13.18 -8.23
N GLN A 269 11.35 -14.44 -8.50
CA GLN A 269 12.11 -14.85 -9.68
C GLN A 269 11.25 -15.03 -10.95
N PHE A 270 9.92 -14.91 -10.87
CA PHE A 270 9.02 -14.83 -12.02
C PHE A 270 8.62 -13.39 -12.30
N VAL A 271 8.32 -13.10 -13.56
CA VAL A 271 7.73 -11.80 -13.97
C VAL A 271 6.24 -11.69 -13.58
N SER A 272 5.64 -12.79 -13.13
CA SER A 272 4.25 -12.83 -12.71
C SER A 272 4.14 -12.61 -11.20
N SER A 273 3.17 -11.79 -10.80
CA SER A 273 2.81 -11.58 -9.41
C SER A 273 2.03 -12.77 -8.81
N ARG A 274 1.94 -13.93 -9.48
CA ARG A 274 0.98 -14.99 -9.12
C ARG A 274 1.54 -16.03 -8.15
N TYR A 275 1.44 -15.75 -6.87
CA TYR A 275 1.91 -16.59 -5.76
C TYR A 275 1.21 -17.96 -5.58
N CYS A 276 0.00 -18.13 -6.13
CA CYS A 276 -0.83 -19.32 -5.94
C CYS A 276 -0.98 -20.11 -7.24
N PHE A 277 -0.51 -21.37 -7.25
CA PHE A 277 -0.58 -22.24 -8.43
C PHE A 277 -0.54 -23.74 -8.10
N ASP A 278 -0.94 -24.54 -9.09
CA ASP A 278 -0.71 -25.98 -9.18
C ASP A 278 0.14 -26.32 -10.40
N PHE A 279 1.03 -27.28 -10.21
CA PHE A 279 1.77 -27.89 -11.31
C PHE A 279 1.16 -29.24 -11.65
N GLY A 280 0.90 -29.46 -12.93
CA GLY A 280 0.34 -30.71 -13.43
C GLY A 280 0.54 -30.83 -14.93
N ALA A 281 -0.27 -31.65 -15.58
CA ALA A 281 -0.32 -31.78 -17.02
C ALA A 281 -1.73 -31.50 -17.53
N ASP A 282 -1.84 -30.98 -18.76
CA ASP A 282 -3.13 -30.85 -19.42
C ASP A 282 -3.63 -32.19 -20.00
N GLU A 283 -4.76 -32.16 -20.72
CA GLU A 283 -5.39 -33.35 -21.31
C GLU A 283 -4.48 -34.09 -22.31
N SER A 284 -3.49 -33.39 -22.90
CA SER A 284 -2.50 -33.96 -23.82
C SER A 284 -1.27 -34.54 -23.12
N GLY A 285 -1.19 -34.42 -21.79
CA GLY A 285 -0.01 -34.79 -21.01
C GLY A 285 1.09 -33.72 -21.01
N THR A 286 0.82 -32.52 -21.53
CA THR A 286 1.81 -31.44 -21.56
C THR A 286 1.91 -30.77 -20.19
N PRO A 287 3.10 -30.69 -19.57
CA PRO A 287 3.28 -30.00 -18.29
C PRO A 287 2.84 -28.54 -18.35
N CYS A 288 2.11 -28.09 -17.35
CA CYS A 288 1.66 -26.71 -17.24
C CYS A 288 1.52 -26.25 -15.79
N MET A 289 1.64 -24.95 -15.60
CA MET A 289 1.31 -24.27 -14.37
C MET A 289 -0.11 -23.71 -14.46
N THR A 290 -0.97 -24.05 -13.49
CA THR A 290 -2.30 -23.46 -13.34
C THR A 290 -2.28 -22.49 -12.18
N TYR A 291 -2.34 -21.19 -12.47
CA TYR A 291 -2.37 -20.14 -11.46
C TYR A 291 -3.79 -19.75 -11.08
N TYR A 292 -3.94 -19.24 -9.86
CA TYR A 292 -5.18 -18.74 -9.30
C TYR A 292 -4.99 -17.34 -8.72
N GLY A 293 -5.84 -16.40 -9.11
CA GLY A 293 -5.76 -15.01 -8.69
C GLY A 293 -4.72 -14.19 -9.44
N PHE A 294 -4.54 -12.94 -9.01
CA PHE A 294 -3.70 -11.97 -9.69
C PHE A 294 -3.21 -10.86 -8.76
N GLY A 295 -1.92 -10.57 -8.82
CA GLY A 295 -1.23 -9.74 -7.83
C GLY A 295 -0.51 -10.59 -6.80
N HIS A 296 0.43 -9.96 -6.08
CA HIS A 296 1.38 -10.62 -5.17
C HIS A 296 0.73 -11.32 -3.99
N GLY A 297 -0.55 -11.04 -3.69
CA GLY A 297 -1.34 -11.78 -2.72
C GLY A 297 -1.23 -11.34 -1.28
N VAL A 298 -0.41 -10.34 -1.00
CA VAL A 298 -0.15 -9.85 0.36
C VAL A 298 -1.04 -8.66 0.66
N GLY A 299 -1.55 -8.56 1.89
CA GLY A 299 -2.39 -7.45 2.33
C GLY A 299 -3.81 -7.55 1.75
N MET A 300 -4.36 -6.43 1.28
CA MET A 300 -5.76 -6.36 0.87
C MET A 300 -6.00 -6.95 -0.53
N SER A 301 -6.96 -7.85 -0.67
CA SER A 301 -7.51 -8.22 -1.98
C SER A 301 -8.58 -7.21 -2.41
N GLN A 302 -8.44 -6.63 -3.61
CA GLN A 302 -9.44 -5.72 -4.18
C GLN A 302 -10.77 -6.43 -4.45
N CYS A 303 -10.73 -7.59 -5.12
CA CYS A 303 -11.93 -8.41 -5.36
C CYS A 303 -12.58 -8.85 -4.04
N GLY A 304 -11.76 -9.30 -3.09
CA GLY A 304 -12.24 -9.70 -1.78
C GLY A 304 -12.83 -8.54 -0.97
N ALA A 305 -12.22 -7.34 -0.99
CA ALA A 305 -12.74 -6.14 -0.34
C ALA A 305 -14.12 -5.74 -0.90
N VAL A 306 -14.27 -5.75 -2.22
CA VAL A 306 -15.55 -5.54 -2.90
C VAL A 306 -16.57 -6.59 -2.46
N GLY A 307 -16.18 -7.85 -2.42
CA GLY A 307 -17.07 -8.92 -2.00
C GLY A 307 -17.49 -8.84 -0.54
N TYR A 308 -16.60 -8.49 0.37
CA TYR A 308 -16.96 -8.25 1.76
C TYR A 308 -17.96 -7.07 1.89
N ALA A 309 -17.75 -6.00 1.13
CA ALA A 309 -18.69 -4.88 1.11
C ALA A 309 -20.06 -5.28 0.55
N GLN A 310 -20.10 -6.04 -0.54
CA GLN A 310 -21.34 -6.38 -1.24
C GLN A 310 -22.11 -7.55 -0.62
N GLU A 311 -21.42 -8.60 -0.17
CA GLU A 311 -22.02 -9.85 0.31
C GLU A 311 -22.24 -9.86 1.82
N LYS A 312 -21.39 -9.14 2.57
CA LYS A 312 -21.47 -9.06 4.04
C LYS A 312 -21.89 -7.69 4.56
N GLY A 313 -21.99 -6.68 3.68
CA GLY A 313 -22.29 -5.32 4.10
C GLY A 313 -21.20 -4.69 4.97
N MET A 314 -19.97 -5.22 4.91
CA MET A 314 -18.88 -4.73 5.76
C MET A 314 -18.51 -3.29 5.42
N GLY A 315 -18.32 -2.48 6.45
CA GLY A 315 -17.75 -1.15 6.31
C GLY A 315 -16.26 -1.21 5.99
N TYR A 316 -15.73 -0.14 5.40
CA TYR A 316 -14.31 -0.07 5.01
C TYR A 316 -13.34 -0.34 6.18
N ARG A 317 -13.66 0.12 7.40
CA ARG A 317 -12.83 -0.15 8.59
C ARG A 317 -12.76 -1.64 8.93
N GLU A 318 -13.85 -2.37 8.75
CA GLU A 318 -13.90 -3.82 9.00
C GLU A 318 -13.12 -4.56 7.93
N ILE A 319 -13.27 -4.16 6.67
CA ILE A 319 -12.50 -4.70 5.53
C ILE A 319 -11.00 -4.51 5.78
N LEU A 320 -10.59 -3.30 6.15
CA LEU A 320 -9.18 -3.00 6.41
C LEU A 320 -8.62 -3.79 7.61
N ARG A 321 -9.35 -3.88 8.72
CA ARG A 321 -8.91 -4.67 9.89
C ARG A 321 -8.84 -6.17 9.61
N HIS A 322 -9.67 -6.66 8.68
CA HIS A 322 -9.61 -8.05 8.23
C HIS A 322 -8.30 -8.34 7.49
N TYR A 323 -7.92 -7.50 6.53
CA TYR A 323 -6.71 -7.74 5.73
C TYR A 323 -5.41 -7.32 6.42
N TYR A 324 -5.44 -6.27 7.23
CA TYR A 324 -4.29 -5.75 7.96
C TYR A 324 -4.42 -6.10 9.44
N THR A 325 -4.16 -7.36 9.76
CA THR A 325 -4.44 -7.94 11.09
C THR A 325 -3.72 -7.18 12.20
N GLY A 326 -4.46 -6.71 13.19
CA GLY A 326 -3.90 -5.95 14.31
C GLY A 326 -3.54 -4.49 14.00
N ALA A 327 -3.72 -4.02 12.78
CA ALA A 327 -3.54 -2.61 12.44
C ALA A 327 -4.72 -1.75 12.95
N GLY A 328 -4.40 -0.56 13.45
CA GLY A 328 -5.33 0.51 13.75
C GLY A 328 -5.57 1.43 12.54
N ILE A 329 -6.58 2.29 12.63
CA ILE A 329 -6.81 3.37 11.67
C ILE A 329 -6.71 4.67 12.44
N SER A 330 -5.82 5.56 12.00
CA SER A 330 -5.49 6.81 12.67
C SER A 330 -5.47 7.95 11.66
N ALA A 331 -5.62 9.20 12.13
CA ALA A 331 -5.48 10.35 11.26
C ALA A 331 -3.98 10.58 10.92
N SER A 332 -3.63 10.75 9.65
CA SER A 332 -2.32 11.19 9.18
C SER A 332 -2.04 12.58 9.77
N GLY A 333 -1.06 12.68 10.66
CA GLY A 333 -0.78 13.91 11.43
C GLY A 333 -1.08 13.79 12.93
N SER A 334 -1.64 12.66 13.39
CA SER A 334 -1.78 12.34 14.82
C SER A 334 -0.53 11.69 15.44
N SER A 335 0.66 11.98 14.92
CA SER A 335 1.94 11.59 15.53
C SER A 335 2.26 12.48 16.75
N GLY A 336 1.36 12.51 17.73
CA GLY A 336 1.48 13.30 18.95
C GLY A 336 2.07 12.55 20.15
N ASP A 337 2.41 11.27 20.02
CA ASP A 337 2.67 10.41 21.20
C ASP A 337 4.14 10.11 21.51
N GLY A 338 5.11 10.70 20.79
CA GLY A 338 6.53 10.50 21.10
C GLY A 338 7.13 11.51 22.09
N PHE A 339 6.74 12.79 21.97
CA PHE A 339 7.39 13.89 22.70
C PHE A 339 6.38 14.80 23.43
N PHE A 340 5.23 15.08 22.82
CA PHE A 340 4.21 15.96 23.40
C PHE A 340 3.33 15.28 24.45
N GLY A 341 3.10 13.96 24.35
CA GLY A 341 2.49 13.17 25.42
C GLY A 341 3.35 13.06 26.70
N TRP A 342 4.66 13.29 26.60
CA TRP A 342 5.57 13.43 27.74
C TRP A 342 5.54 14.86 28.32
N LEU A 343 5.57 15.88 27.46
CA LEU A 343 5.43 17.30 27.86
C LEU A 343 4.07 17.62 28.51
N HIS A 344 2.97 17.05 28.03
CA HIS A 344 1.65 17.24 28.63
C HIS A 344 1.56 16.64 30.04
N ARG A 345 2.37 15.61 30.35
CA ARG A 345 2.50 15.02 31.70
C ARG A 345 3.40 15.84 32.63
N LEU A 346 4.26 16.72 32.09
CA LEU A 346 5.12 17.61 32.88
C LEU A 346 4.45 18.92 33.31
N PHE A 347 3.40 19.34 32.62
CA PHE A 347 2.70 20.61 32.91
C PHE A 347 1.32 20.44 33.56
N HIS A 348 0.90 19.20 33.82
CA HIS A 348 -0.29 18.88 34.59
C HIS A 348 0.09 18.06 35.85
N TRP A 349 0.74 18.73 36.78
CA TRP A 349 0.73 18.46 38.23
C TRP A 349 0.49 19.78 38.97
#